data_AF-A0A2M6X2Z9-F1
#
_entry.id   AF-A0A2M6X2Z9-F1
#
_cell.length_a   1.000
_cell.length_b   1.000
_cell.length_c   1.000
_cell.angle_alpha   90.00
_cell.angle_beta   90.00
_cell.angle_gamma   90.00
#
_symmetry.space_group_name_H-M   'P 1'
#
loop_
_entity.id
_entity.type
_entity.pdbx_description
1 polymer ?
#
loop_
_entity_poly.entity_id
_entity_poly.type
_entity_poly.pdbx_seq_one_letter_code
_entity_poly.pdbx_strand_id
1 'polypeptide(L)'
;MKTEQAKQTKPLLLWWYDKNTNKNLPAGVAFYDEKFAEYRLKLDIHPDTQYYLKPTGSQSEDVLYRAEVVIKKDGKFHQRKVIGEGFSSKQTKGDVYVDFGPYSKTLVMGMNNE
;
A
#
# COMPACT_ATOMS: atom_id res chain seq x y z
N MET A 1 10.57 12.82 30.52
CA MET A 1 10.19 11.88 29.44
C MET A 1 10.54 12.56 28.14
N LYS A 2 11.51 12.03 27.38
CA LYS A 2 11.89 12.59 26.07
C LYS A 2 10.86 12.08 25.05
N THR A 3 10.12 12.99 24.44
CA THR A 3 9.28 12.68 23.28
C THR A 3 10.23 12.28 22.16
N GLU A 4 10.30 10.98 21.86
CA GLU A 4 10.96 10.51 20.64
C GLU A 4 10.21 11.14 19.46
N GLN A 5 10.86 12.06 18.76
CA GLN A 5 10.38 12.54 17.47
C GLN A 5 10.36 11.34 16.53
N ALA A 6 9.17 10.84 16.24
CA ALA A 6 8.97 9.81 15.22
C ALA A 6 9.70 10.26 13.95
N LYS A 7 10.67 9.45 13.52
CA LYS A 7 11.44 9.69 12.31
C LYS A 7 10.42 9.72 11.17
N GLN A 8 10.10 10.90 10.63
CA GLN A 8 9.17 10.98 9.50
C GLN A 8 9.82 10.29 8.30
N THR A 9 9.44 9.05 8.05
CA THR A 9 9.77 8.35 6.81
C THR A 9 9.15 9.13 5.65
N LYS A 10 9.96 9.42 4.62
CA LYS A 10 9.46 10.06 3.39
C LYS A 10 8.30 9.22 2.83
N PRO A 11 7.24 9.87 2.29
CA PRO A 11 6.18 9.14 1.62
C PRO A 11 6.74 8.35 0.44
N LEU A 12 6.19 7.16 0.23
CA LEU A 12 6.46 6.34 -0.95
C LEU A 12 5.42 6.65 -2.03
N LEU A 13 5.84 6.66 -3.29
CA LEU A 13 4.96 6.91 -4.41
C LEU A 13 4.16 5.65 -4.76
N LEU A 14 2.87 5.84 -5.07
CA LEU A 14 1.98 4.80 -5.55
C LEU A 14 1.69 5.01 -7.03
N TRP A 15 1.65 3.92 -7.79
CA TRP A 15 1.41 3.92 -9.23
C TRP A 15 0.38 2.85 -9.62
N TRP A 16 -0.47 3.17 -10.59
CA TRP A 16 -1.27 2.18 -11.30
C TRP A 16 -0.48 1.66 -12.48
N TYR A 17 -0.11 0.38 -12.45
CA TYR A 17 0.53 -0.29 -13.57
C TYR A 17 -0.51 -0.72 -14.60
N ASP A 18 -0.38 -0.22 -15.82
CA ASP A 18 -1.20 -0.59 -16.96
C ASP A 18 -0.48 -1.63 -17.83
N LYS A 19 -0.96 -2.88 -17.80
CA LYS A 19 -0.39 -3.99 -18.56
C LYS A 19 -0.48 -3.82 -20.08
N ASN A 20 -1.48 -3.08 -20.58
CA ASN A 20 -1.69 -2.91 -22.02
C ASN A 20 -0.70 -1.91 -22.60
N THR A 21 -0.40 -0.84 -21.85
CA THR A 21 0.50 0.22 -22.30
C THR A 21 1.91 0.11 -21.72
N ASN A 22 2.12 -0.79 -20.77
CA ASN A 22 3.34 -0.96 -19.98
C ASN A 22 3.79 0.36 -19.31
N LYS A 23 2.83 1.14 -18.80
CA LYS A 23 3.07 2.44 -18.17
C LYS A 23 2.57 2.48 -16.74
N ASN A 24 3.26 3.28 -15.93
CA ASN A 24 2.85 3.65 -14.58
C ASN A 24 2.12 4.99 -14.61
N LEU A 25 0.90 5.01 -14.08
CA LEU A 25 0.11 6.23 -13.88
C LEU A 25 0.13 6.60 -12.40
N PRO A 26 0.25 7.88 -12.01
CA PRO A 26 0.19 8.28 -10.61
C PRO A 26 -1.06 7.75 -9.92
N ALA A 27 -0.91 7.18 -8.72
CA ALA A 27 -2.02 6.65 -7.92
C ALA A 27 -2.16 7.30 -6.54
N GLY A 28 -1.11 7.97 -6.06
CA GLY A 28 -1.09 8.67 -4.78
C GLY A 28 0.19 8.38 -3.99
N VAL A 29 0.07 8.27 -2.68
CA VAL A 29 1.22 8.10 -1.77
C VAL A 29 0.93 7.13 -0.61
N ALA A 30 1.98 6.48 -0.11
CA ALA A 30 1.94 5.62 1.06
C ALA A 30 2.82 6.18 2.19
N PHE A 31 2.33 6.05 3.42
CA PHE A 31 3.04 6.43 4.64
C PHE A 31 3.22 5.21 5.51
N TYR A 32 4.45 4.93 5.93
CA TYR A 32 4.71 3.83 6.85
C TYR A 32 4.28 4.22 8.27
N ASP A 33 3.54 3.33 8.93
CA ASP A 33 3.15 3.42 10.32
C ASP A 33 3.96 2.40 11.13
N GLU A 34 5.02 2.89 11.79
CA GLU A 34 5.94 2.06 12.57
C GLU A 34 5.25 1.32 13.72
N LYS A 35 4.17 1.88 14.29
CA LYS A 35 3.46 1.29 15.43
C LYS A 35 2.78 -0.02 15.07
N PHE A 36 2.31 -0.13 13.84
CA PHE A 36 1.53 -1.28 13.37
C PHE A 36 2.25 -2.09 12.29
N ALA A 37 3.46 -1.66 11.89
CA ALA A 37 4.24 -2.24 10.81
C ALA A 37 3.43 -2.38 9.51
N GLU A 38 2.67 -1.34 9.16
CA GLU A 38 1.81 -1.29 7.98
C GLU A 38 1.95 0.04 7.24
N TYR A 39 1.54 0.10 5.98
CA TYR A 39 1.50 1.33 5.21
C TYR A 39 0.07 1.83 5.14
N ARG A 40 -0.15 3.10 5.48
CA ARG A 40 -1.39 3.81 5.17
C ARG A 40 -1.31 4.37 3.76
N LEU A 41 -2.23 3.97 2.90
CA LEU A 41 -2.29 4.44 1.51
C LEU A 41 -3.28 5.60 1.40
N LYS A 42 -2.88 6.66 0.69
CA LYS A 42 -3.75 7.72 0.21
C LYS A 42 -3.81 7.62 -1.31
N LEU A 43 -4.95 7.17 -1.83
CA LEU A 43 -5.17 7.03 -3.26
C LEU A 43 -5.90 8.25 -3.81
N ASP A 44 -5.43 8.80 -4.93
CA ASP A 44 -6.00 10.00 -5.53
C ASP A 44 -7.44 9.80 -6.02
N ILE A 45 -7.78 8.56 -6.40
CA ILE A 45 -9.13 8.20 -6.88
C ILE A 45 -10.17 8.17 -5.75
N HIS A 46 -9.75 8.01 -4.49
CA HIS A 46 -10.62 7.90 -3.31
C HIS A 46 -9.98 8.57 -2.09
N PRO A 47 -9.84 9.91 -2.09
CA PRO A 47 -9.07 10.63 -1.08
C PRO A 47 -9.64 10.50 0.34
N ASP A 48 -10.95 10.27 0.46
CA ASP A 48 -11.65 10.11 1.74
C ASP A 48 -11.65 8.67 2.28
N THR A 49 -11.28 7.70 1.42
CA THR A 49 -11.23 6.30 1.80
C THR A 49 -9.88 5.95 2.39
N GLN A 50 -9.88 5.25 3.52
CA GLN A 50 -8.65 4.82 4.18
C GLN A 50 -8.31 3.41 3.75
N TYR A 51 -7.11 3.26 3.21
CA TYR A 51 -6.56 1.98 2.81
C TYR A 51 -5.27 1.68 3.56
N TYR A 52 -5.00 0.40 3.75
CA TYR A 52 -3.81 -0.10 4.40
C TYR A 52 -3.17 -1.20 3.57
N LEU A 53 -1.85 -1.29 3.61
CA LEU A 53 -1.08 -2.39 3.04
C LEU A 53 -0.18 -2.95 4.12
N LYS A 54 -0.32 -4.24 4.40
CA LYS A 54 0.35 -4.89 5.52
C LYS A 54 1.14 -6.11 5.03
N PRO A 55 2.41 -6.28 5.44
CA PRO A 55 3.11 -7.54 5.24
C PRO A 55 2.43 -8.65 6.04
N THR A 56 2.11 -9.77 5.40
CA THR A 56 1.44 -10.92 6.03
C THR A 56 2.39 -12.07 6.34
N GLY A 57 3.56 -12.08 5.72
CA GLY A 57 4.60 -13.08 5.95
C GLY A 57 5.59 -13.10 4.80
N SER A 58 6.44 -14.13 4.80
CA SER A 58 7.30 -14.45 3.67
C SER A 58 7.02 -15.86 3.18
N GLN A 59 7.16 -16.06 1.88
CA GLN A 59 7.11 -17.38 1.25
C GLN A 59 8.28 -17.49 0.29
N SER A 60 9.18 -18.45 0.56
CA SER A 60 10.43 -18.62 -0.19
C SER A 60 11.29 -17.34 -0.14
N GLU A 61 11.38 -16.60 -1.25
CA GLU A 61 12.13 -15.33 -1.35
C GLU A 61 11.21 -14.10 -1.43
N ASP A 62 9.89 -14.31 -1.37
CA ASP A 62 8.90 -13.26 -1.56
C ASP A 62 8.34 -12.79 -0.21
N VAL A 63 8.14 -11.49 -0.07
CA VAL A 63 7.38 -10.89 1.03
C VAL A 63 5.95 -10.72 0.55
N LEU A 64 5.00 -11.32 1.27
CA LEU A 64 3.58 -11.27 0.95
C LEU A 64 2.93 -10.08 1.66
N TYR A 65 1.99 -9.45 0.97
CA TYR A 65 1.25 -8.28 1.45
C TYR A 65 -0.26 -8.48 1.27
N ARG A 66 -1.03 -7.79 2.12
CA ARG A 66 -2.48 -7.71 2.02
C ARG A 66 -2.95 -6.27 2.06
N ALA A 67 -3.81 -5.92 1.12
CA ALA A 67 -4.47 -4.62 1.05
C ALA A 67 -5.84 -4.69 1.73
N GLU A 68 -6.11 -3.68 2.56
CA GLU A 68 -7.34 -3.57 3.33
C GLU A 68 -7.97 -2.19 3.14
N VAL A 69 -9.30 -2.13 3.16
CA VAL A 69 -10.07 -0.88 3.17
C VAL A 69 -10.80 -0.74 4.50
N VAL A 70 -10.87 0.48 5.03
CA VAL A 70 -11.71 0.80 6.17
C VAL A 70 -13.16 0.95 5.72
N ILE A 71 -14.03 0.14 6.32
CA ILE A 71 -15.48 0.29 6.22
C ILE A 71 -15.95 1.10 7.42
N LYS A 72 -16.70 2.18 7.14
CA LYS A 72 -17.37 2.98 8.16
C LYS A 72 -18.87 2.73 8.14
N LYS A 73 -19.49 2.74 9.31
CA LYS A 73 -20.94 2.73 9.50
C LYS A 73 -21.31 3.92 10.38
N ASP A 74 -22.25 4.75 9.92
CA ASP A 74 -22.64 5.99 10.60
C ASP A 74 -21.44 6.92 10.89
N GLY A 75 -20.53 7.02 9.93
CA GLY A 75 -19.30 7.82 10.02
C GLY A 75 -18.21 7.26 10.95
N LYS A 76 -18.51 6.20 11.70
CA LYS A 76 -17.57 5.55 12.64
C LYS A 76 -16.90 4.35 12.00
N PHE A 77 -15.66 4.09 12.40
CA PHE A 77 -14.97 2.85 12.04
C PHE A 77 -15.84 1.64 12.40
N HIS A 78 -16.05 0.74 11.44
CA HIS A 78 -16.76 -0.52 11.66
C HIS A 78 -15.82 -1.71 11.59
N GLN A 79 -15.11 -1.87 10.47
CA GLN A 79 -14.16 -2.95 10.26
C GLN A 79 -13.16 -2.61 9.15
N ARG A 80 -12.11 -3.42 9.02
CA ARG A 80 -11.27 -3.47 7.81
C ARG A 80 -11.68 -4.68 6.97
N LYS A 81 -11.75 -4.50 5.65
CA LYS A 81 -12.04 -5.59 4.71
C LYS A 81 -10.84 -5.77 3.77
N VAL A 82 -10.45 -7.02 3.52
CA VAL A 82 -9.43 -7.37 2.54
C VAL A 82 -9.96 -7.08 1.14
N ILE A 83 -9.18 -6.38 0.33
CA ILE A 83 -9.53 -5.99 -1.03
C ILE A 83 -8.47 -6.38 -2.07
N GLY A 84 -7.33 -6.88 -1.61
CA GLY A 84 -6.23 -7.23 -2.49
C GLY A 84 -5.11 -7.94 -1.78
N GLU A 85 -4.28 -8.57 -2.57
CA GLU A 85 -3.07 -9.26 -2.14
C GLU A 85 -1.91 -8.79 -3.00
N GLY A 86 -0.72 -8.80 -2.44
CA GLY A 86 0.47 -8.34 -3.15
C GLY A 86 1.72 -9.05 -2.72
N PHE A 87 2.80 -8.78 -3.44
CA PHE A 87 4.10 -9.36 -3.16
C PHE A 87 5.21 -8.37 -3.49
N SER A 88 6.35 -8.56 -2.84
CA SER A 88 7.63 -7.98 -3.23
C SER A 88 8.68 -9.08 -3.27
N SER A 89 9.57 -9.03 -4.26
CA SER A 89 10.63 -10.00 -4.47
C SER A 89 11.86 -9.35 -5.08
N LYS A 90 12.93 -10.13 -5.27
CA LYS A 90 14.10 -9.67 -6.04
C LYS A 90 13.74 -9.26 -7.47
N GLN A 91 12.75 -9.92 -8.07
CA GLN A 91 12.31 -9.63 -9.45
C GLN A 91 11.59 -8.28 -9.55
N THR A 92 10.86 -7.90 -8.49
CA THR A 92 10.22 -6.57 -8.39
C THR A 92 11.20 -5.49 -7.94
N LYS A 93 12.49 -5.83 -7.74
CA LYS A 93 13.54 -4.94 -7.23
C LYS A 93 13.17 -4.30 -5.88
N GLY A 94 12.37 -5.01 -5.08
CA GLY A 94 11.87 -4.53 -3.79
C GLY A 94 10.54 -3.78 -3.86
N ASP A 95 10.05 -3.37 -5.04
CA ASP A 95 8.74 -2.75 -5.17
C ASP A 95 7.62 -3.73 -4.82
N VAL A 96 6.52 -3.20 -4.26
CA VAL A 96 5.36 -4.03 -3.90
C VAL A 96 4.30 -3.94 -4.98
N TYR A 97 3.95 -5.07 -5.57
CA TYR A 97 2.89 -5.20 -6.58
C TYR A 97 1.66 -5.78 -5.90
N VAL A 98 0.53 -5.08 -6.00
CA VAL A 98 -0.73 -5.43 -5.34
C VAL A 98 -1.82 -5.57 -6.39
N ASP A 99 -2.46 -6.73 -6.44
CA ASP A 99 -3.73 -6.90 -7.11
C ASP A 99 -4.81 -6.24 -6.27
N PHE A 100 -5.18 -5.00 -6.63
CA PHE A 100 -6.00 -4.13 -5.80
C PHE A 100 -7.43 -4.09 -6.36
N GLY A 101 -8.29 -4.99 -5.85
CA GLY A 101 -9.70 -5.06 -6.26
C GLY A 101 -10.48 -3.79 -5.87
N PRO A 102 -11.50 -3.33 -6.62
CA PRO A 102 -12.18 -3.86 -7.83
C PRO A 102 -11.60 -3.40 -9.19
N TYR A 103 -10.35 -2.92 -9.23
CA TYR A 103 -9.78 -2.33 -10.43
C TYR A 103 -8.99 -3.37 -11.22
N SER A 104 -9.02 -3.30 -12.55
CA SER A 104 -8.23 -4.18 -13.44
C SER A 104 -6.72 -3.88 -13.42
N LYS A 105 -6.26 -2.98 -12.54
CA LYS A 105 -4.92 -2.42 -12.52
C LYS A 105 -4.17 -2.87 -11.27
N THR A 106 -2.90 -3.20 -11.45
CA THR A 106 -2.00 -3.52 -10.34
C THR A 106 -1.51 -2.23 -9.69
N LEU A 107 -1.69 -2.10 -8.38
CA LEU A 107 -1.12 -0.99 -7.61
C LEU A 107 0.33 -1.32 -7.28
N VAL A 108 1.24 -0.40 -7.59
CA VAL A 108 2.68 -0.55 -7.34
C VAL A 108 3.10 0.49 -6.32
N MET A 109 3.75 0.06 -5.24
CA MET A 109 4.40 0.95 -4.28
C MET A 109 5.91 0.90 -4.51
N GLY A 110 6.46 2.03 -4.95
CA GLY A 110 7.90 2.17 -5.20
C GLY A 110 8.67 2.25 -3.89
N MET A 111 9.54 1.27 -3.63
CA MET A 111 10.39 1.25 -2.44
C MET A 111 11.73 1.96 -2.68
N ASN A 112 12.11 2.15 -3.94
CA ASN A 112 13.33 2.85 -4.33
C ASN A 112 12.98 4.25 -4.83
N ASN A 113 13.36 5.26 -4.06
CA ASN A 113 13.37 6.66 -4.50
C ASN A 113 14.75 6.95 -5.10
N GLU A 114 15.00 6.51 -6.33
CA GLU A 114 16.08 7.05 -7.17
C GLU A 114 15.54 8.13 -8.10
#